data_AF-A0A5C4YCW4-F1
#
_entry.id   AF-A0A5C4YCW4-F1
#
_cell.length_a   1.000
_cell.length_b   1.000
_cell.length_c   1.000
_cell.angle_alpha   90.00
_cell.angle_beta   90.00
_cell.angle_gamma   90.00
#
_symmetry.space_group_name_H-M   'P 1'
#
loop_
_entity.id
_entity.type
_entity.pdbx_description
1 polymer ?
#
loop_
_entity_poly.entity_id
_entity_poly.type
_entity_poly.pdbx_seq_one_letter_code
_entity_poly.pdbx_strand_id
1 'polypeptide(L)' 'VTNIAPGLCKTEFSEVRFKGDKAKADAVYEGTQYISAQDIAKVVMSIINLPSHINVNEIELMPVTQTWNGFYIEQNQ' A
#
# COMPACT_ATOMS: atom_id res chain seq x y z
N VAL A 1 -2.64 -13.93 -15.11
CA VAL A 1 -1.55 -13.10 -14.54
C VAL A 1 -2.19 -11.86 -13.94
N THR A 2 -1.81 -11.50 -12.72
CA THR A 2 -2.40 -10.38 -11.97
C THR A 2 -1.32 -9.54 -11.31
N ASN A 3 -1.40 -8.22 -11.46
CA ASN A 3 -0.64 -7.24 -10.70
C ASN A 3 -1.44 -6.79 -9.46
N ILE A 4 -0.78 -6.71 -8.30
CA ILE A 4 -1.38 -6.20 -7.07
C ILE A 4 -0.55 -4.99 -6.64
N ALA A 5 -1.15 -3.82 -6.66
CA ALA A 5 -0.49 -2.53 -6.44
C ALA A 5 -1.00 -1.86 -5.14
N PRO A 6 -0.47 -2.26 -3.97
CA PRO A 6 -0.88 -1.68 -2.70
C PRO A 6 -0.18 -0.35 -2.40
N GLY A 7 -0.89 0.54 -1.72
CA GLY A 7 -0.40 1.81 -1.17
C GLY A 7 0.23 1.64 0.21
N LEU A 8 -0.12 2.53 1.14
CA LEU A 8 0.44 2.61 2.50
C LEU A 8 0.08 1.36 3.33
N CYS A 9 1.04 0.43 3.40
CA CYS A 9 0.93 -0.81 4.16
C CYS A 9 1.98 -0.87 5.27
N LYS A 10 1.57 -1.28 6.48
CA LYS A 10 2.53 -1.53 7.57
C LYS A 10 3.00 -2.99 7.56
N THR A 11 4.26 -3.15 7.19
CA THR A 11 5.04 -4.40 7.24
C THR A 11 6.49 -4.04 7.59
N GLU A 12 7.41 -5.00 7.52
CA GLU A 12 8.85 -4.73 7.62
C GLU A 12 9.41 -3.86 6.47
N PHE A 13 8.59 -3.54 5.45
CA PHE A 13 9.00 -2.74 4.29
C PHE A 13 9.68 -1.42 4.70
N SER A 14 9.07 -0.65 5.60
CA SER A 14 9.65 0.63 6.04
C SER A 14 10.88 0.45 6.92
N GLU A 15 10.96 -0.63 7.71
CA GLU A 15 12.17 -0.95 8.49
C GLU A 15 13.36 -1.26 7.56
N VAL A 16 13.12 -2.06 6.51
CA VAL A 16 14.12 -2.35 5.47
C VAL A 16 14.51 -1.06 4.73
N ARG A 17 13.52 -0.26 4.31
CA ARG A 17 13.72 1.03 3.62
C ARG A 17 14.62 1.96 4.43
N PHE A 18 14.42 2.02 5.75
CA PHE A 18 15.20 2.87 6.65
C PHE A 18 16.35 2.13 7.36
N LYS A 19 16.78 0.98 6.84
CA LYS A 19 17.97 0.25 7.29
C LYS A 19 17.97 -0.08 8.80
N GLY A 20 16.80 -0.46 9.31
CA GLY A 20 16.60 -0.81 10.72
C GLY A 20 16.28 0.37 11.65
N ASP A 21 16.17 1.60 11.14
CA ASP A 21 15.68 2.74 11.92
C ASP A 21 14.17 2.62 12.15
N LYS A 22 13.81 1.96 13.26
CA LYS A 22 12.42 1.69 13.64
C LYS A 22 11.61 2.95 13.91
N ALA A 23 12.23 3.99 14.48
CA ALA A 23 11.54 5.23 14.78
C ALA A 23 11.06 5.92 13.49
N LYS A 24 11.92 5.99 12.47
CA LYS A 24 11.52 6.50 11.14
C LYS A 24 10.50 5.60 10.45
N ALA A 25 10.64 4.28 10.59
CA ALA A 25 9.69 3.35 10.00
C ALA A 25 8.29 3.50 10.61
N ASP A 26 8.18 3.62 11.94
CA ASP A 26 6.92 3.80 12.64
C ASP A 26 6.27 5.15 12.34
N ALA A 27 7.06 6.21 12.21
CA ALA A 27 6.57 7.56 11.90
C ALA A 27 5.79 7.65 10.58
N VAL A 28 6.07 6.77 9.60
CA VAL A 28 5.32 6.70 8.33
C VAL A 28 3.85 6.32 8.53
N TYR A 29 3.55 5.61 9.63
CA TYR A 29 2.23 5.04 9.90
C TYR A 29 1.51 5.71 11.08
N GLU A 30 2.13 6.70 11.72
CA GLU A 30 1.61 7.37 12.90
C GLU A 30 0.34 8.16 12.59
N GLY A 31 -0.65 8.09 13.49
CA GLY A 31 -1.87 8.90 13.40
C GLY A 31 -2.82 8.58 12.24
N THR A 32 -2.60 7.50 11.50
CA THR A 32 -3.44 7.11 10.36
C THR A 32 -3.78 5.62 10.37
N GLN A 33 -4.91 5.27 9.76
CA GLN A 33 -5.23 3.87 9.46
C GLN A 33 -4.47 3.46 8.19
N TYR A 34 -3.81 2.32 8.21
CA TYR A 34 -3.02 1.78 7.12
C TYR A 34 -3.51 0.37 6.75
N ILE A 35 -3.10 -0.12 5.58
CA ILE A 35 -3.37 -1.50 5.19
C ILE A 35 -2.44 -2.43 6.00
N SER A 36 -2.99 -3.50 6.58
CA SER A 36 -2.19 -4.55 7.24
C SER A 36 -1.72 -5.62 6.24
N ALA A 37 -0.67 -6.38 6.61
CA ALA A 37 -0.25 -7.54 5.84
C ALA A 37 -1.39 -8.55 5.61
N GLN A 38 -2.26 -8.73 6.61
CA GLN A 38 -3.41 -9.62 6.56
C GLN A 38 -4.47 -9.15 5.56
N ASP A 39 -4.65 -7.85 5.38
CA ASP A 39 -5.61 -7.33 4.41
C ASP A 39 -5.15 -7.58 2.97
N ILE A 40 -3.85 -7.43 2.69
CA ILE A 40 -3.28 -7.85 1.39
C ILE A 40 -3.43 -9.35 1.18
N ALA A 41 -3.18 -10.17 2.21
CA ALA A 41 -3.35 -11.61 2.11
C ALA A 41 -4.81 -12.00 1.78
N LYS A 42 -5.80 -11.30 2.36
CA LYS A 42 -7.22 -11.50 2.01
C LYS A 42 -7.50 -11.14 0.55
N VAL A 43 -6.93 -10.05 0.04
CA VAL A 43 -7.09 -9.66 -1.38
C VAL A 43 -6.52 -10.73 -2.29
N VAL A 44 -5.30 -11.22 -2.01
CA VAL A 44 -4.69 -12.32 -2.76
C VAL A 44 -5.60 -13.55 -2.72
N MET A 45 -6.08 -13.94 -1.53
CA MET A 45 -6.97 -15.10 -1.36
C MET A 45 -8.27 -14.95 -2.16
N SER A 46 -8.87 -13.76 -2.19
CA SER A 46 -10.08 -13.51 -2.99
C SER A 46 -9.82 -13.67 -4.49
N ILE A 47 -8.68 -13.17 -4.98
CA ILE A 47 -8.33 -13.22 -6.40
C ILE A 47 -8.04 -14.66 -6.85
N ILE A 48 -7.28 -15.44 -6.08
CA ILE A 48 -6.94 -16.82 -6.45
C ILE A 48 -8.13 -17.78 -6.41
N ASN A 49 -9.22 -17.41 -5.72
CA ASN A 49 -10.45 -18.20 -5.64
C ASN A 49 -11.48 -17.84 -6.73
N LEU A 50 -11.15 -16.94 -7.65
CA LEU A 50 -12.03 -16.61 -8.77
C LEU A 50 -12.18 -17.80 -9.73
N PRO A 51 -13.33 -17.92 -10.43
CA PRO A 51 -13.50 -18.90 -11.49
C PRO A 51 -12.37 -18.85 -12.53
N SER A 52 -11.98 -20.02 -13.05
CA SER A 52 -10.82 -20.16 -13.95
C SER A 52 -10.88 -19.36 -15.26
N HIS A 53 -12.07 -18.88 -15.65
CA HIS A 53 -12.27 -18.04 -16.83
C HIS A 53 -12.19 -16.54 -16.53
N ILE A 54 -11.90 -16.15 -15.29
CA ILE A 54 -11.75 -14.75 -14.87
C ILE A 54 -10.27 -14.45 -14.64
N ASN A 55 -9.78 -13.36 -15.23
CA ASN A 55 -8.44 -12.84 -14.97
C ASN A 55 -8.54 -11.38 -14.50
N VAL A 56 -8.05 -11.10 -13.30
CA VAL A 56 -7.82 -9.72 -12.85
C VAL A 56 -6.47 -9.28 -13.40
N ASN A 57 -6.44 -8.27 -14.28
CA ASN A 57 -5.18 -7.77 -14.83
C ASN A 57 -4.39 -7.01 -13.75
N GLU A 58 -5.06 -6.09 -13.06
CA GLU A 58 -4.49 -5.26 -12.03
C GLU A 58 -5.54 -4.91 -10.97
N ILE A 59 -5.09 -4.76 -9.74
CA ILE A 59 -5.84 -4.12 -8.66
C ILE A 59 -4.93 -3.14 -7.92
N GLU A 60 -5.33 -1.87 -7.90
CA GLU A 60 -4.73 -0.84 -7.07
C GLU A 60 -5.56 -0.65 -5.80
N LEU A 61 -4.90 -0.56 -4.65
CA LEU A 61 -5.57 -0.43 -3.36
C LEU A 61 -4.77 0.49 -2.43
N MET A 62 -5.47 1.41 -1.78
CA MET A 62 -4.90 2.34 -0.79
C MET A 62 -5.76 2.29 0.48
N PRO A 63 -5.19 2.53 1.68
CA PRO A 63 -6.05 2.83 2.82
C PRO A 63 -6.86 4.09 2.49
N VAL A 64 -8.09 4.18 2.98
CA VAL A 64 -9.01 5.30 2.69
C VAL A 64 -8.41 6.66 3.07
N THR A 65 -7.49 6.67 4.03
CA THR A 65 -6.75 7.84 4.50
C THR A 65 -5.65 8.31 3.54
N GLN A 66 -5.27 7.52 2.54
CA GLN A 66 -4.29 7.88 1.51
C GLN A 66 -5.00 8.27 0.22
N THR A 67 -4.74 9.49 -0.25
CA THR A 67 -5.26 10.04 -1.51
C THR A 67 -4.18 10.82 -2.25
N TRP A 68 -4.50 11.31 -3.44
CA TRP A 68 -3.60 12.15 -4.23
C TRP A 68 -3.50 13.57 -3.65
N ASN A 69 -2.27 14.05 -3.45
CA ASN A 69 -2.01 15.43 -3.00
C ASN A 69 -2.22 16.48 -4.12
N GLY A 70 -2.18 16.08 -5.39
CA GLY A 70 -2.19 16.99 -6.54
C GLY A 70 -0.78 17.50 -6.91
N PHE A 71 -0.72 18.62 -7.62
CA PHE A 71 0.54 19.19 -8.10
C PHE A 71 1.16 20.14 -7.08
N TYR A 72 2.46 20.00 -6.84
CA TYR A 72 3.26 21.04 -6.19
C TYR A 72 3.71 22.04 -7.26
N ILE A 73 3.50 23.34 -7.02
CA ILE A 73 3.93 24.44 -7.90
C ILE A 73 4.92 25.29 -7.12
N GLU A 74 6.21 25.21 -7.48
CA GLU A 74 7.26 26.07 -6.95
C GLU A 74 7.01 27.53 -7.39
N GLN A 75 7.01 28.46 -6.43
CA GLN A 75 6.85 29.88 -6.70
C GLN A 75 8.18 30.59 -6.48
N ASN A 76 8.69 31.23 -7.53
CA ASN A 76 9.86 32.10 -7.43
C ASN A 76 9.42 33.43 -6.79
N GLN A 77 9.60 33.57 -5.48
CA GLN A 77 9.63 34.88 -4.82
C GLN A 77 11.08 35.36 -4.71
#